data_AF-A0AA86SKK9-F1
#
_entry.id   AF-A0AA86SKK9-F1
#
_cell.length_a   1.000
_cell.length_b   1.000
_cell.length_c   1.000
_cell.angle_alpha   90.00
_cell.angle_beta   90.00
_cell.angle_gamma   90.00
#
_symmetry.space_group_name_H-M   'P 1'
#
loop_
_entity.id
_entity.type
_entity.pdbx_description
1 polymer ?
#
loop_
_entity_poly.entity_id
_entity_poly.type
_entity_poly.pdbx_seq_one_letter_code
_entity_poly.pdbx_strand_id
1 'polypeptide(L)'
;MFNGSIFVTFTLTLTLLLFFLPAGIHGTTIELLHRHNEQFTSGQLDRVEAFKGFVLRDNMRRQQINQRLGIQLSYDKRRRDTEMEPSEVEMPMLTGRDLGIGEYFVQVKVGTPGQQFWLAADTGSEFTWFNSVMREKHRPQHKRQKKKRLRRAKKHHLKGSKNHTRTKKKKSHKKRSEKSDLCDGVFCPHKSRTFHTITCASRKCKVDLSDLFSLTRCPKPSDPCLYDIGWEEWGNGVGNEQDEMKVASFQDGGLNYADGSSATGFFGTDTISVDLLNGKNGKLDNITIGCTTTMLDGVNFNEETGGILGLGYAKDSFIDIAGRKYGSQFSYCLVDHLSHRNVPSYLTLGGHLKAKLLTEIKRTELILFPPFYGVTVVGISIGNEMLKIPPEVWDFNTEGGTIIDSGTTLTALLYPAYEPVYEALTKPLASVKRVTEEDFGALDFCFEDEGFDDIVMPRLVFHFEGGARFEPPVKSYIIDVAPQVKCIGIVPIVGDSGLSVIGNIMQQDHLWEFDFARNTVGFAPSMCN
;
A
#
# COMPACT_ATOMS: atom_id res chain seq x y z
N MET A 1 9.55 -8.77 81.12
CA MET A 1 9.57 -7.96 82.35
C MET A 1 9.07 -6.56 82.00
N PHE A 2 8.14 -6.04 82.81
CA PHE A 2 7.78 -4.62 83.02
C PHE A 2 8.99 -3.67 82.93
N ASN A 3 8.93 -2.35 82.68
CA ASN A 3 7.88 -1.32 82.73
C ASN A 3 8.50 -0.03 82.15
N GLY A 4 7.70 0.97 81.78
CA GLY A 4 8.19 2.36 81.72
C GLY A 4 7.38 3.34 80.87
N SER A 5 6.39 4.00 81.47
CA SER A 5 5.66 5.15 80.91
C SER A 5 6.31 6.47 81.32
N ILE A 6 6.43 7.46 80.41
CA ILE A 6 6.48 8.91 80.75
C ILE A 6 5.71 9.72 79.69
N PHE A 7 4.83 10.60 80.19
CA PHE A 7 3.97 11.59 79.51
C PHE A 7 4.74 12.84 79.04
N VAL A 8 4.31 13.50 77.94
CA VAL A 8 4.15 14.99 77.85
C VAL A 8 3.08 15.35 76.80
N THR A 9 2.30 16.39 77.11
CA THR A 9 1.08 16.90 76.47
C THR A 9 1.27 18.00 75.40
N PHE A 10 0.35 18.00 74.41
CA PHE A 10 -0.29 19.08 73.62
C PHE A 10 0.51 20.28 73.05
N THR A 11 0.36 20.54 71.74
CA THR A 11 -0.18 21.82 71.20
C THR A 11 -0.59 21.70 69.72
N LEU A 12 -1.58 22.51 69.36
CA LEU A 12 -2.41 22.57 68.14
C LEU A 12 -1.70 23.25 66.96
N THR A 13 -2.04 22.90 65.70
CA THR A 13 -2.35 23.78 64.54
C THR A 13 -2.37 22.94 63.24
N LEU A 14 -3.56 22.58 62.71
CA LEU A 14 -4.29 23.27 61.64
C LEU A 14 -3.49 23.45 60.33
N THR A 15 -3.78 22.66 59.29
CA THR A 15 -4.36 23.14 58.01
C THR A 15 -4.57 22.03 56.97
N LEU A 16 -5.80 22.05 56.41
CA LEU A 16 -6.28 21.71 55.04
C LEU A 16 -5.94 20.35 54.40
N LEU A 17 -6.92 19.47 54.21
CA LEU A 17 -7.90 19.39 53.09
C LEU A 17 -7.29 18.84 51.78
N LEU A 18 -7.69 17.62 51.41
CA LEU A 18 -8.52 17.36 50.22
C LEU A 18 -8.92 15.87 50.16
N PHE A 19 -10.15 15.59 50.59
CA PHE A 19 -10.88 14.37 50.27
C PHE A 19 -11.34 14.44 48.80
N PHE A 20 -11.00 13.38 48.05
CA PHE A 20 -11.70 12.76 46.92
C PHE A 20 -12.52 13.65 45.96
N LEU A 21 -12.03 13.75 44.72
CA LEU A 21 -12.86 13.89 43.52
C LEU A 21 -12.62 12.71 42.56
N PRO A 22 -13.63 12.35 41.75
CA PRO A 22 -13.75 11.04 41.12
C PRO A 22 -12.93 10.91 39.84
N ALA A 23 -12.72 9.65 39.45
CA ALA A 23 -12.07 9.19 38.22
C ALA A 23 -12.34 10.11 37.02
N GLY A 24 -11.28 10.80 36.59
CA GLY A 24 -11.23 11.45 35.29
C GLY A 24 -11.13 10.38 34.21
N ILE A 25 -12.18 10.28 33.40
CA ILE A 25 -12.13 9.64 32.08
C ILE A 25 -11.02 10.35 31.31
N HIS A 26 -9.88 9.69 31.14
CA HIS A 26 -8.84 10.15 30.23
C HIS A 26 -9.38 9.94 28.82
N GLY A 27 -10.06 10.95 28.29
CA GLY A 27 -10.27 11.04 26.85
C GLY A 27 -8.90 11.14 26.22
N THR A 28 -8.51 10.13 25.46
CA THR A 28 -7.36 10.18 24.55
C THR A 28 -7.66 11.23 23.49
N THR A 29 -7.19 12.45 23.71
CA THR A 29 -7.14 13.48 22.67
C THR A 29 -6.00 13.11 21.73
N ILE A 30 -6.36 12.64 20.53
CA ILE A 30 -5.43 12.54 19.40
C ILE A 30 -5.19 13.97 18.92
N GLU A 31 -3.96 14.45 19.05
CA GLU A 31 -3.55 15.73 18.51
C GLU A 31 -3.38 15.59 16.99
N LEU A 32 -4.21 16.29 16.22
CA LEU A 32 -4.08 16.36 14.77
C LEU A 32 -2.95 17.33 14.42
N LEU A 33 -1.76 16.80 14.19
CA LEU A 33 -0.60 17.56 13.77
C LEU A 33 -0.62 17.70 12.24
N HIS A 34 -0.57 18.95 11.77
CA HIS A 34 -0.61 19.29 10.35
C HIS A 34 0.79 19.07 9.72
N ARG A 35 0.86 18.71 8.42
CA ARG A 35 2.08 18.46 7.60
C ARG A 35 3.27 19.44 7.71
N HIS A 36 3.07 20.59 8.35
CA HIS A 36 4.07 21.65 8.54
C HIS A 36 4.48 21.82 10.01
N ASN A 37 4.12 20.87 10.87
CA ASN A 37 4.52 20.88 12.26
C ASN A 37 6.03 20.64 12.35
N GLU A 38 6.70 21.39 13.23
CA GLU A 38 8.15 21.29 13.44
C GLU A 38 8.60 19.87 13.84
N GLN A 39 7.73 19.05 14.45
CA GLN A 39 7.97 17.62 14.70
C GLN A 39 8.07 16.76 13.43
N PHE A 40 7.42 17.14 12.33
CA PHE A 40 7.54 16.45 11.03
C PHE A 40 8.71 16.99 10.20
N THR A 41 9.08 18.26 10.37
CA THR A 41 10.22 18.85 9.66
C THR A 41 11.57 18.64 10.36
N SER A 42 11.59 18.10 11.59
CA SER A 42 12.82 17.84 12.35
C SER A 42 13.49 16.49 12.06
N GLY A 43 12.97 15.67 11.13
CA GLY A 43 13.74 14.59 10.52
C GLY A 43 14.09 13.43 11.46
N GLN A 44 13.16 13.00 12.30
CA GLN A 44 13.31 11.73 13.03
C GLN A 44 11.95 11.06 13.25
N LEU A 45 11.34 10.54 12.17
CA LEU A 45 10.53 9.35 12.36
C LEU A 45 11.45 8.31 13.00
N ASP A 46 11.01 7.65 14.06
CA ASP A 46 11.76 6.55 14.63
C ASP A 46 11.94 5.50 13.52
N ARG A 47 13.20 5.34 13.07
CA ARG A 47 13.53 4.45 11.94
C ARG A 47 13.08 3.03 12.24
N VAL A 48 13.13 2.66 13.51
CA VAL A 48 12.70 1.37 14.02
C VAL A 48 11.19 1.19 13.81
N GLU A 49 10.37 2.13 14.29
CA GLU A 49 8.91 2.08 14.14
C GLU A 49 8.49 2.08 12.67
N ALA A 50 9.12 2.93 11.84
CA ALA A 50 8.90 2.94 10.40
C ALA A 50 9.18 1.57 9.79
N PHE A 51 10.34 1.00 10.11
CA PHE A 51 10.78 -0.28 9.57
C PHE A 51 9.87 -1.43 10.01
N LYS A 52 9.47 -1.50 11.29
CA LYS A 52 8.49 -2.48 11.77
C LYS A 52 7.17 -2.37 11.00
N GLY A 53 6.74 -1.15 10.70
CA GLY A 53 5.59 -0.91 9.84
C GLY A 53 5.74 -1.53 8.45
N PHE A 54 6.93 -1.47 7.83
CA PHE A 54 7.17 -2.05 6.50
C PHE A 54 7.06 -3.57 6.57
N VAL A 55 7.73 -4.17 7.54
CA VAL A 55 7.74 -5.63 7.76
C VAL A 55 6.33 -6.15 8.01
N LEU A 56 5.55 -5.45 8.82
CA LEU A 56 4.17 -5.83 9.09
C LEU A 56 3.33 -5.82 7.81
N ARG A 57 3.42 -4.77 6.98
CA ARG A 57 2.73 -4.73 5.67
C ARG A 57 3.22 -5.84 4.74
N ASP A 58 4.52 -6.05 4.63
CA ASP A 58 5.05 -7.14 3.80
C ASP A 58 4.53 -8.52 4.26
N ASN A 59 4.39 -8.75 5.57
CA ASN A 59 3.82 -9.99 6.10
C ASN A 59 2.39 -10.24 5.62
N MET A 60 1.53 -9.23 5.70
CA MET A 60 0.13 -9.34 5.29
C MET A 60 0.00 -9.40 3.78
N ARG A 61 0.79 -8.63 3.04
CA ARG A 61 0.87 -8.71 1.58
C ARG A 61 1.23 -10.10 1.07
N ARG A 62 2.18 -10.77 1.71
CA ARG A 62 2.55 -12.16 1.35
C ARG A 62 1.41 -13.14 1.55
N GLN A 63 0.61 -12.98 2.62
CA GLN A 63 -0.58 -13.79 2.82
C GLN A 63 -1.59 -13.59 1.68
N GLN A 64 -1.80 -12.34 1.23
CA GLN A 64 -2.67 -12.07 0.08
C GLN A 64 -2.15 -12.72 -1.20
N ILE A 65 -0.85 -12.59 -1.47
CA ILE A 65 -0.22 -13.14 -2.67
C ILE A 65 -0.44 -14.66 -2.70
N ASN A 66 -0.17 -15.35 -1.59
CA ASN A 66 -0.35 -16.79 -1.48
C ASN A 66 -1.83 -17.21 -1.58
N GLN A 67 -2.78 -16.44 -1.05
CA GLN A 67 -4.22 -16.72 -1.19
C GLN A 67 -4.72 -16.57 -2.64
N ARG A 68 -4.01 -15.81 -3.48
CA ARG A 68 -4.33 -15.65 -4.92
C ARG A 68 -3.72 -16.73 -5.80
N LEU A 69 -2.90 -17.63 -5.24
CA LEU A 69 -2.41 -18.80 -5.97
C LEU A 69 -3.59 -19.66 -6.44
N GLY A 70 -3.57 -20.05 -7.71
CA GLY A 70 -4.65 -20.82 -8.35
C GLY A 70 -5.82 -20.00 -8.91
N ILE A 71 -5.90 -18.68 -8.68
CA ILE A 71 -6.90 -17.82 -9.32
C ILE A 71 -6.44 -17.46 -10.73
N GLN A 72 -7.06 -18.07 -11.74
CA GLN A 72 -6.73 -17.81 -13.14
C GLN A 72 -7.50 -16.60 -13.68
N LEU A 73 -6.92 -15.39 -13.53
CA LEU A 73 -7.49 -14.20 -14.16
C LEU A 73 -7.49 -14.35 -15.69
N SER A 74 -8.64 -14.06 -16.32
CA SER A 74 -8.78 -14.09 -17.79
C SER A 74 -7.87 -13.04 -18.45
N TYR A 75 -6.79 -13.48 -19.09
CA TYR A 75 -5.89 -12.62 -19.87
C TYR A 75 -5.95 -12.93 -21.37
N ASP A 76 -6.06 -11.88 -22.20
CA ASP A 76 -5.95 -12.02 -23.66
C ASP A 76 -4.47 -12.05 -24.08
N LYS A 77 -3.94 -13.26 -24.31
CA LYS A 77 -2.60 -13.49 -24.87
C LYS A 77 -2.40 -12.85 -26.26
N ARG A 78 -3.46 -12.35 -26.91
CA ARG A 78 -3.39 -11.74 -28.24
C ARG A 78 -3.13 -10.24 -28.15
N ARG A 79 -1.90 -9.86 -27.83
CA ARG A 79 -1.32 -8.61 -28.36
C ARG A 79 0.16 -8.77 -28.62
N ARG A 80 0.44 -9.45 -29.73
CA ARG A 80 1.65 -9.20 -30.52
C ARG A 80 1.24 -8.28 -31.67
N ASP A 81 2.09 -7.28 -31.90
CA ASP A 81 2.14 -6.49 -33.13
C ASP A 81 1.05 -5.42 -33.31
N THR A 82 1.12 -4.35 -32.51
CA THR A 82 0.81 -3.03 -33.07
C THR A 82 2.13 -2.28 -33.13
N GLU A 83 2.74 -2.20 -34.31
CA GLU A 83 3.77 -1.17 -34.59
C GLU A 83 3.12 0.18 -34.33
N MET A 84 3.52 0.80 -33.23
CA MET A 84 3.07 2.12 -32.86
C MET A 84 4.29 2.99 -32.70
N GLU A 85 4.19 4.21 -33.22
CA GLU A 85 5.25 5.22 -33.12
C GLU A 85 5.77 5.30 -31.68
N PRO A 86 7.09 5.17 -31.45
CA PRO A 86 7.65 5.09 -30.11
C PRO A 86 7.43 6.43 -29.39
N SER A 87 6.41 6.47 -28.55
CA SER A 87 6.18 7.56 -27.62
C SER A 87 6.52 7.08 -26.22
N GLU A 88 7.53 7.71 -25.62
CA GLU A 88 8.01 7.42 -24.28
C GLU A 88 7.41 8.39 -23.27
N VAL A 89 7.01 7.87 -22.13
CA VAL A 89 6.51 8.64 -21.00
C VAL A 89 7.26 8.23 -19.75
N GLU A 90 8.09 9.12 -19.23
CA GLU A 90 8.78 8.94 -17.96
C GLU A 90 8.13 9.79 -16.87
N MET A 91 7.90 9.16 -15.71
CA MET A 91 7.29 9.73 -14.51
C MET A 91 8.26 9.62 -13.34
N PRO A 92 8.51 10.71 -12.60
CA PRO A 92 9.33 10.64 -11.41
C PRO A 92 8.62 9.82 -10.31
N MET A 93 9.41 9.04 -9.60
CA MET A 93 9.01 8.25 -8.44
C MET A 93 9.79 8.72 -7.21
N LEU A 94 9.11 8.82 -6.07
CA LEU A 94 9.72 9.22 -4.81
C LEU A 94 9.66 8.08 -3.79
N THR A 95 10.72 7.90 -3.00
CA THR A 95 10.69 6.98 -1.86
C THR A 95 9.66 7.44 -0.81
N GLY A 96 8.88 6.49 -0.27
CA GLY A 96 7.94 6.70 0.82
C GLY A 96 8.59 6.90 2.19
N ARG A 97 9.93 6.89 2.27
CA ARG A 97 10.68 6.88 3.53
C ARG A 97 10.18 7.87 4.58
N ASP A 98 10.09 9.16 4.26
CA ASP A 98 9.71 10.15 5.29
C ASP A 98 8.21 10.12 5.62
N LEU A 99 7.43 9.22 5.00
CA LEU A 99 6.06 8.89 5.41
C LEU A 99 6.02 7.64 6.32
N GLY A 100 7.16 7.01 6.60
CA GLY A 100 7.18 5.69 7.23
C GLY A 100 6.59 4.63 6.31
N ILE A 101 6.89 4.73 5.00
CA ILE A 101 6.42 3.78 3.99
C ILE A 101 7.63 3.28 3.15
N GLY A 102 7.70 1.97 2.89
CA GLY A 102 8.81 1.31 2.18
C GLY A 102 8.62 1.28 0.66
N GLU A 103 7.45 1.71 0.20
CA GLU A 103 7.02 1.73 -1.19
C GLU A 103 7.42 3.03 -1.92
N TYR A 104 7.37 3.02 -3.24
CA TYR A 104 7.70 4.17 -4.08
C TYR A 104 6.44 4.78 -4.68
N PHE A 105 6.38 6.11 -4.69
CA PHE A 105 5.18 6.87 -5.02
C PHE A 105 5.32 7.64 -6.33
N VAL A 106 4.29 7.56 -7.17
CA VAL A 106 4.13 8.37 -8.38
C VAL A 106 3.05 9.42 -8.12
N GLN A 107 3.29 10.63 -8.60
CA GLN A 107 2.25 11.65 -8.63
C GLN A 107 1.42 11.55 -9.90
N VAL A 108 0.10 11.45 -9.75
CA VAL A 108 -0.85 11.40 -10.86
C VAL A 108 -2.00 12.39 -10.64
N LYS A 109 -2.70 12.74 -11.72
CA LYS A 109 -3.96 13.50 -11.68
C LYS A 109 -5.10 12.63 -12.19
N VAL A 110 -6.13 12.42 -11.38
CA VAL A 110 -7.29 11.60 -11.73
C VAL A 110 -8.52 12.48 -11.99
N GLY A 111 -9.20 12.23 -13.11
CA GLY A 111 -10.44 12.89 -13.49
C GLY A 111 -10.28 14.18 -14.29
N THR A 112 -11.41 14.81 -14.59
CA THR A 112 -11.48 16.05 -15.38
C THR A 112 -12.41 17.10 -14.73
N PRO A 113 -11.90 18.19 -14.13
CA PRO A 113 -10.49 18.54 -13.98
C PRO A 113 -9.74 17.55 -13.08
N GLY A 114 -8.44 17.40 -13.31
CA GLY A 114 -7.59 16.45 -12.60
C GLY A 114 -7.44 16.78 -11.12
N GLN A 115 -7.74 15.81 -10.27
CA GLN A 115 -7.48 15.81 -8.82
C GLN A 115 -6.14 15.11 -8.58
N GLN A 116 -5.22 15.72 -7.84
CA GLN A 116 -3.83 15.27 -7.71
C GLN A 116 -3.68 14.29 -6.54
N PHE A 117 -2.96 13.18 -6.77
CA PHE A 117 -2.71 12.15 -5.77
C PHE A 117 -1.27 11.63 -5.86
N TRP A 118 -0.73 11.23 -4.72
CA TRP A 118 0.46 10.39 -4.63
C TRP A 118 0.03 8.94 -4.43
N LEU A 119 0.41 8.06 -5.34
CA LEU A 119 0.00 6.66 -5.33
C LEU A 119 1.22 5.76 -5.30
N ALA A 120 1.19 4.72 -4.46
CA ALA A 120 2.24 3.70 -4.43
C ALA A 120 2.24 2.91 -5.74
N ALA A 121 3.38 2.80 -6.40
CA ALA A 121 3.54 2.06 -7.65
C ALA A 121 3.72 0.56 -7.35
N ASP A 122 2.75 -0.25 -7.74
CA ASP A 122 2.62 -1.62 -7.25
C ASP A 122 2.42 -2.62 -8.40
N THR A 123 3.44 -3.42 -8.69
CA THR A 123 3.37 -4.48 -9.72
C THR A 123 2.53 -5.70 -9.35
N GLY A 124 2.18 -5.88 -8.07
CA GLY A 124 1.26 -6.93 -7.63
C GLY A 124 -0.21 -6.48 -7.51
N SER A 125 -0.56 -5.28 -7.98
CA SER A 125 -1.94 -4.76 -7.98
C SER A 125 -2.49 -4.57 -9.39
N GLU A 126 -3.57 -5.28 -9.73
CA GLU A 126 -4.22 -5.23 -11.06
C GLU A 126 -4.93 -3.92 -11.39
N PHE A 127 -5.40 -3.17 -10.39
CA PHE A 127 -6.16 -1.93 -10.60
C PHE A 127 -5.62 -0.79 -9.75
N THR A 128 -5.68 0.40 -10.34
CA THR A 128 -5.43 1.65 -9.61
C THR A 128 -6.61 1.93 -8.68
N TRP A 129 -6.35 2.19 -7.41
CA TRP A 129 -7.40 2.58 -6.47
C TRP A 129 -6.95 3.68 -5.55
N PHE A 130 -7.93 4.38 -5.01
CA PHE A 130 -7.70 5.49 -4.10
C PHE A 130 -8.89 5.67 -3.16
N ASN A 131 -8.62 6.34 -2.05
CA ASN A 131 -9.68 6.77 -1.14
C ASN A 131 -10.62 7.72 -1.87
N SER A 132 -11.92 7.50 -1.69
CA SER A 132 -12.97 8.21 -2.40
C SER A 132 -14.15 8.53 -1.49
N VAL A 133 -14.70 9.74 -1.65
CA VAL A 133 -15.92 10.16 -0.96
C VAL A 133 -17.04 10.42 -1.96
N MET A 134 -18.13 9.68 -1.77
CA MET A 134 -19.39 9.94 -2.44
C MET A 134 -20.09 11.13 -1.79
N ARG A 135 -20.62 12.04 -2.62
CA ARG A 135 -21.43 13.15 -2.10
C ARG A 135 -22.69 12.58 -1.46
N GLU A 136 -22.87 12.80 -0.15
CA GLU A 136 -24.16 12.53 0.49
C GLU A 136 -25.26 13.31 -0.25
N LYS A 137 -26.22 12.59 -0.83
CA LYS A 137 -27.50 13.20 -1.19
C LYS A 137 -28.15 13.63 0.12
N HIS A 138 -28.03 14.90 0.49
CA HIS A 138 -28.78 15.48 1.61
C HIS A 138 -30.25 15.08 1.49
N ARG A 139 -30.73 14.10 2.27
CA ARG A 139 -32.15 13.82 2.44
C ARG A 139 -32.74 14.99 3.23
N PRO A 140 -33.58 15.86 2.64
CA PRO A 140 -34.12 17.00 3.35
C PRO A 140 -35.35 16.57 4.15
N GLN A 141 -35.24 15.64 5.09
CA GLN A 141 -36.42 15.16 5.84
C GLN A 141 -36.50 15.59 7.31
N HIS A 142 -35.42 15.98 8.00
CA HIS A 142 -35.55 16.33 9.42
C HIS A 142 -35.62 17.82 9.78
N LYS A 143 -35.32 18.77 8.87
CA LYS A 143 -35.40 20.21 9.18
C LYS A 143 -36.79 20.84 8.98
N ARG A 144 -37.72 20.16 8.31
CA ARG A 144 -39.08 20.68 8.05
C ARG A 144 -40.05 20.50 9.23
N GLN A 145 -39.83 19.53 10.11
CA GLN A 145 -40.69 19.33 11.29
C GLN A 145 -40.38 20.28 12.46
N LYS A 146 -39.11 20.67 12.67
CA LYS A 146 -38.74 21.61 13.75
C LYS A 146 -39.23 23.04 13.50
N LYS A 147 -39.28 23.49 12.23
CA LYS A 147 -39.85 24.80 11.85
C LYS A 147 -41.38 24.86 11.93
N LYS A 148 -42.10 23.74 11.76
CA LYS A 148 -43.56 23.68 11.97
C LYS A 148 -43.95 23.63 13.45
N ARG A 149 -43.15 23.00 14.32
CA ARG A 149 -43.36 23.02 15.78
C ARG A 149 -43.10 24.39 16.43
N LEU A 150 -42.08 25.15 15.98
CA LEU A 150 -41.82 26.49 16.53
C LEU A 150 -42.83 27.58 16.10
N ARG A 151 -43.58 27.38 15.01
CA ARG A 151 -44.63 28.33 14.58
C ARG A 151 -45.95 28.17 15.33
N ARG A 152 -46.22 27.02 15.93
CA ARG A 152 -47.39 26.82 16.81
C ARG A 152 -47.15 27.31 18.25
N ALA A 153 -45.91 27.28 18.75
CA ALA A 153 -45.58 27.75 20.09
C ALA A 153 -45.58 29.30 20.24
N LYS A 154 -45.44 30.05 19.14
CA LYS A 154 -45.44 31.53 19.17
C LYS A 154 -46.82 32.20 19.09
N LYS A 155 -47.91 31.43 18.97
CA LYS A 155 -49.29 31.98 18.94
C LYS A 155 -50.01 32.00 20.29
N HIS A 156 -49.40 31.49 21.36
CA HIS A 156 -50.01 31.42 22.70
C HIS A 156 -49.34 32.29 23.79
N HIS A 157 -48.43 33.20 23.42
CA HIS A 157 -47.86 34.16 24.37
C HIS A 157 -47.88 35.58 23.79
N LEU A 158 -49.09 36.12 23.70
CA LEU A 158 -49.35 37.56 23.61
C LEU A 158 -50.32 37.91 24.74
N LYS A 159 -49.76 38.28 25.89
CA LYS A 159 -50.36 39.20 26.89
C LYS A 159 -49.30 39.45 27.97
N GLY A 160 -48.92 40.70 28.17
CA GLY A 160 -48.26 41.13 29.41
C GLY A 160 -47.00 41.97 29.27
N SER A 161 -47.19 43.27 29.13
CA SER A 161 -46.46 44.40 29.73
C SER A 161 -44.95 44.67 29.47
N LYS A 162 -44.70 45.98 29.44
CA LYS A 162 -43.51 46.75 29.10
C LYS A 162 -42.43 46.66 30.19
N ASN A 163 -41.15 46.69 29.81
CA ASN A 163 -40.27 47.83 30.11
C ASN A 163 -38.89 47.76 29.45
N HIS A 164 -38.40 48.94 29.09
CA HIS A 164 -37.13 49.23 28.44
C HIS A 164 -35.92 48.93 29.33
N THR A 165 -34.92 48.25 28.78
CA THR A 165 -33.51 48.50 29.11
C THR A 165 -32.64 48.21 27.89
N ARG A 166 -31.78 49.17 27.55
CA ARG A 166 -30.96 49.25 26.35
C ARG A 166 -29.59 48.65 26.67
N THR A 167 -29.40 47.35 26.42
CA THR A 167 -28.09 46.69 26.54
C THR A 167 -27.36 46.68 25.20
N LYS A 168 -26.13 47.21 25.22
CA LYS A 168 -25.21 47.32 24.08
C LYS A 168 -24.93 45.93 23.49
N LYS A 169 -25.25 45.75 22.19
CA LYS A 169 -24.82 44.61 21.38
C LYS A 169 -23.28 44.53 21.36
N LYS A 170 -22.69 43.60 22.10
CA LYS A 170 -21.36 43.07 21.76
C LYS A 170 -21.50 42.27 20.47
N LYS A 171 -20.91 42.76 19.38
CA LYS A 171 -20.70 41.97 18.15
C LYS A 171 -19.73 40.84 18.51
N SER A 172 -20.27 39.65 18.76
CA SER A 172 -19.48 38.42 18.73
C SER A 172 -19.07 38.22 17.27
N HIS A 173 -17.77 38.34 16.99
CA HIS A 173 -17.20 37.84 15.75
C HIS A 173 -17.45 36.33 15.75
N LYS A 174 -18.44 35.90 14.96
CA LYS A 174 -18.66 34.49 14.66
C LYS A 174 -17.46 34.05 13.82
N LYS A 175 -16.48 33.43 14.47
CA LYS A 175 -15.39 32.69 13.81
C LYS A 175 -16.08 31.77 12.79
N ARG A 176 -15.86 32.04 11.50
CA ARG A 176 -16.32 31.20 10.40
C ARG A 176 -15.50 29.93 10.58
N SER A 177 -16.11 28.85 11.05
CA SER A 177 -15.46 27.53 10.97
C SER A 177 -15.21 27.31 9.48
N GLU A 178 -13.95 27.30 9.05
CA GLU A 178 -13.59 26.71 7.77
C GLU A 178 -14.22 25.32 7.74
N LYS A 179 -15.17 25.12 6.84
CA LYS A 179 -15.53 23.76 6.47
C LYS A 179 -14.33 23.26 5.70
N SER A 180 -13.60 22.29 6.23
CA SER A 180 -12.71 21.49 5.39
C SER A 180 -13.52 21.03 4.17
N ASP A 181 -12.96 21.21 2.97
CA ASP A 181 -13.55 20.61 1.78
C ASP A 181 -13.45 19.10 1.99
N LEU A 182 -14.58 18.38 1.91
CA LEU A 182 -14.64 16.92 2.15
C LEU A 182 -13.84 16.12 1.10
N CYS A 183 -13.29 16.81 0.10
CA CYS A 183 -12.49 16.27 -0.99
C CYS A 183 -11.01 16.65 -0.89
N ASP A 184 -10.56 17.24 0.22
CA ASP A 184 -9.12 17.46 0.41
C ASP A 184 -8.43 16.11 0.66
N GLY A 185 -7.37 15.81 -0.10
CA GLY A 185 -6.66 14.52 -0.03
C GLY A 185 -7.44 13.27 -0.44
N VAL A 186 -8.70 13.39 -0.89
CA VAL A 186 -9.59 12.24 -1.20
C VAL A 186 -10.28 12.45 -2.54
N PHE A 187 -10.38 11.39 -3.34
CA PHE A 187 -11.02 11.48 -4.65
C PHE A 187 -12.52 11.74 -4.53
N CYS A 188 -13.00 12.74 -5.28
CA CYS A 188 -14.40 13.05 -5.39
C CYS A 188 -14.88 12.76 -6.82
N PRO A 189 -15.47 11.57 -7.08
CA PRO A 189 -15.91 11.18 -8.43
C PRO A 189 -16.86 12.19 -9.07
N HIS A 190 -17.74 12.79 -8.26
CA HIS A 190 -18.72 13.78 -8.68
C HIS A 190 -18.11 15.13 -9.14
N LYS A 191 -16.82 15.39 -8.86
CA LYS A 191 -16.09 16.56 -9.37
C LYS A 191 -15.45 16.29 -10.74
N SER A 192 -15.36 15.03 -11.16
CA SER A 192 -14.82 14.64 -12.46
C SER A 192 -15.93 14.48 -13.51
N ARG A 193 -15.75 15.12 -14.66
CA ARG A 193 -16.66 15.03 -15.82
C ARG A 193 -16.45 13.78 -16.66
N THR A 194 -15.30 13.12 -16.50
CA THR A 194 -14.90 11.92 -17.23
C THR A 194 -15.13 10.65 -16.41
N PHE A 195 -15.50 10.80 -15.14
CA PHE A 195 -15.84 9.67 -14.28
C PHE A 195 -17.16 9.02 -14.70
N HIS A 196 -17.13 7.71 -14.88
CA HIS A 196 -18.31 6.88 -15.11
C HIS A 196 -18.33 5.72 -14.12
N THR A 197 -19.41 5.58 -13.37
CA THR A 197 -19.61 4.42 -12.49
C THR A 197 -19.81 3.17 -13.33
N ILE A 198 -19.08 2.10 -13.02
CA ILE A 198 -19.34 0.78 -13.58
C ILE A 198 -20.57 0.23 -12.86
N THR A 199 -21.63 -0.06 -13.60
CA THR A 199 -22.89 -0.56 -13.01
C THR A 199 -22.83 -2.05 -12.80
N CYS A 200 -23.56 -2.56 -11.81
CA CYS A 200 -23.59 -3.98 -11.50
C CYS A 200 -24.14 -4.83 -12.65
N ALA A 201 -25.07 -4.33 -13.45
CA ALA A 201 -25.58 -5.06 -14.60
C ALA A 201 -24.60 -5.14 -15.78
N SER A 202 -23.53 -4.33 -15.77
CA SER A 202 -22.57 -4.30 -16.88
C SER A 202 -21.83 -5.63 -17.01
N ARG A 203 -21.50 -6.00 -18.25
CA ARG A 203 -20.61 -7.12 -18.53
C ARG A 203 -19.26 -6.95 -17.81
N LYS A 204 -18.77 -5.71 -17.72
CA LYS A 204 -17.52 -5.40 -17.03
C LYS A 204 -17.57 -5.85 -15.57
N CYS A 205 -18.62 -5.51 -14.82
CA CYS A 205 -18.80 -5.98 -13.45
C CYS A 205 -18.93 -7.50 -13.35
N LYS A 206 -19.79 -8.10 -14.18
CA LYS A 206 -20.15 -9.52 -14.06
C LYS A 206 -19.13 -10.51 -14.59
N VAL A 207 -18.21 -10.06 -15.43
CA VAL A 207 -17.30 -10.93 -16.18
C VAL A 207 -15.86 -10.43 -16.10
N ASP A 208 -15.61 -9.16 -16.41
CA ASP A 208 -14.23 -8.67 -16.45
C ASP A 208 -13.66 -8.41 -15.04
N LEU A 209 -14.53 -8.12 -14.06
CA LEU A 209 -14.16 -7.83 -12.66
C LEU A 209 -14.61 -8.91 -11.67
N SER A 210 -15.22 -10.01 -12.15
CA SER A 210 -15.73 -11.08 -11.28
C SER A 210 -14.64 -11.67 -10.41
N ASP A 211 -13.43 -11.75 -10.95
CA ASP A 211 -12.28 -12.35 -10.30
C ASP A 211 -11.50 -11.33 -9.45
N LEU A 212 -11.96 -10.06 -9.44
CA LEU A 212 -11.40 -8.93 -8.69
C LEU A 212 -12.29 -8.53 -7.50
N PHE A 213 -12.90 -9.52 -6.86
CA PHE A 213 -13.74 -9.33 -5.66
C PHE A 213 -14.99 -8.48 -5.88
N SER A 214 -15.47 -8.40 -7.13
CA SER A 214 -16.74 -7.72 -7.38
C SER A 214 -17.89 -8.45 -6.67
N LEU A 215 -18.67 -7.74 -5.86
CA LEU A 215 -19.84 -8.30 -5.21
C LEU A 215 -20.90 -8.62 -6.26
N THR A 216 -21.22 -9.90 -6.41
CA THR A 216 -22.24 -10.37 -7.35
C THR A 216 -23.67 -10.11 -6.87
N ARG A 217 -23.85 -9.82 -5.57
CA ARG A 217 -25.15 -9.48 -4.98
C ARG A 217 -25.43 -7.99 -5.12
N CYS A 218 -26.37 -7.67 -6.01
CA CYS A 218 -26.79 -6.30 -6.26
C CYS A 218 -28.31 -6.14 -6.11
N PRO A 219 -28.77 -5.23 -5.25
CA PRO A 219 -30.19 -4.94 -5.12
C PRO A 219 -30.84 -4.43 -6.41
N LYS A 220 -30.10 -3.66 -7.23
CA LYS A 220 -30.58 -3.14 -8.53
C LYS A 220 -29.52 -3.20 -9.64
N PRO A 221 -29.94 -3.42 -10.91
CA PRO A 221 -29.06 -3.37 -12.08
C PRO A 221 -28.22 -2.10 -12.23
N SER A 222 -28.77 -0.96 -11.80
CA SER A 222 -28.13 0.37 -11.88
C SER A 222 -27.20 0.69 -10.72
N ASP A 223 -27.16 -0.16 -9.69
CA ASP A 223 -26.29 0.08 -8.54
C ASP A 223 -24.81 -0.01 -8.97
N PRO A 224 -23.90 0.69 -8.28
CA PRO A 224 -22.47 0.57 -8.55
C PRO A 224 -21.99 -0.87 -8.43
N CYS A 225 -21.01 -1.25 -9.25
CA CYS A 225 -20.27 -2.49 -9.09
C CYS A 225 -19.39 -2.36 -7.84
N LEU A 226 -19.79 -3.00 -6.75
CA LEU A 226 -19.09 -2.93 -5.48
C LEU A 226 -17.94 -3.95 -5.46
N TYR A 227 -16.91 -3.68 -4.69
CA TYR A 227 -15.94 -4.67 -4.27
C TYR A 227 -15.82 -4.66 -2.74
N ASP A 228 -15.50 -5.83 -2.20
CA ASP A 228 -15.16 -6.03 -0.81
C ASP A 228 -13.88 -6.86 -0.75
N ILE A 229 -12.83 -6.26 -0.21
CA ILE A 229 -11.56 -6.91 0.06
C ILE A 229 -11.51 -6.99 1.59
N GLY A 230 -12.21 -7.95 2.17
CA GLY A 230 -12.35 -8.14 3.60
C GLY A 230 -13.03 -9.46 3.96
N TRP A 231 -12.71 -10.02 5.12
CA TRP A 231 -13.31 -11.25 5.66
C TRP A 231 -14.85 -11.18 5.70
N GLU A 232 -15.54 -12.14 5.06
CA GLU A 232 -16.92 -12.49 5.45
C GLU A 232 -16.88 -13.62 6.49
N GLU A 233 -17.03 -13.30 7.77
CA GLU A 233 -17.58 -14.28 8.72
C GLU A 233 -19.08 -14.46 8.42
N TRP A 234 -19.47 -15.54 7.74
CA TRP A 234 -20.90 -15.91 7.65
C TRP A 234 -21.31 -16.76 8.84
N GLY A 235 -22.34 -16.33 9.59
CA GLY A 235 -23.13 -17.29 10.35
C GLY A 235 -23.97 -16.77 11.52
N ASN A 236 -24.99 -15.95 11.26
CA ASN A 236 -26.28 -16.03 11.98
C ASN A 236 -27.39 -15.31 11.17
N GLY A 237 -27.54 -15.71 9.91
CA GLY A 237 -28.75 -15.48 9.15
C GLY A 237 -29.56 -16.76 9.15
N VAL A 238 -30.71 -16.74 9.83
CA VAL A 238 -31.73 -17.80 9.76
C VAL A 238 -32.10 -18.01 8.29
N GLY A 239 -31.62 -19.11 7.70
CA GLY A 239 -31.97 -19.52 6.35
C GLY A 239 -33.39 -20.08 6.33
N ASN A 240 -34.20 -19.59 5.39
CA ASN A 240 -35.27 -20.41 4.83
C ASN A 240 -34.69 -21.04 3.56
N GLU A 241 -34.71 -22.38 3.54
CA GLU A 241 -34.28 -23.25 2.45
C GLU A 241 -34.96 -22.92 1.12
N GLN A 242 -34.27 -23.32 0.04
CA GLN A 242 -34.64 -23.33 -1.39
C GLN A 242 -34.09 -22.17 -2.22
N ASP A 243 -32.79 -22.23 -2.50
CA ASP A 243 -32.23 -21.86 -3.82
C ASP A 243 -30.86 -22.51 -3.97
N GLU A 244 -30.81 -23.69 -4.59
CA GLU A 244 -29.57 -24.30 -5.08
C GLU A 244 -29.05 -23.49 -6.28
N MET A 245 -28.08 -22.61 -6.04
CA MET A 245 -27.16 -22.18 -7.09
C MET A 245 -25.74 -22.12 -6.52
N LYS A 246 -24.89 -23.00 -7.04
CA LYS A 246 -23.47 -23.22 -6.75
C LYS A 246 -22.75 -21.98 -6.23
N VAL A 247 -22.68 -21.87 -4.90
CA VAL A 247 -21.62 -21.12 -4.23
C VAL A 247 -20.35 -21.90 -4.54
N ALA A 248 -19.40 -21.31 -5.28
CA ALA A 248 -18.04 -21.85 -5.30
C ALA A 248 -17.62 -21.92 -3.82
N SER A 249 -17.43 -23.14 -3.33
CA SER A 249 -16.98 -23.40 -1.97
C SER A 249 -15.57 -22.84 -1.82
N PHE A 250 -15.48 -21.55 -1.48
CA PHE A 250 -14.29 -20.93 -0.94
C PHE A 250 -14.03 -21.61 0.41
N GLN A 251 -13.04 -22.50 0.48
CA GLN A 251 -12.52 -22.97 1.75
C GLN A 251 -11.77 -21.81 2.42
N ASP A 252 -12.33 -21.36 3.53
CA ASP A 252 -11.71 -20.72 4.70
C ASP A 252 -10.44 -19.87 4.45
N GLY A 253 -10.60 -18.54 4.41
CA GLY A 253 -9.50 -17.56 4.42
C GLY A 253 -9.92 -16.24 3.79
N GLY A 254 -10.31 -15.26 4.62
CA GLY A 254 -10.59 -13.91 4.11
C GLY A 254 -9.34 -13.20 3.60
N LEU A 255 -9.52 -12.39 2.56
CA LEU A 255 -8.49 -11.58 1.90
C LEU A 255 -8.54 -10.15 2.44
N ASN A 256 -7.49 -9.71 3.13
CA ASN A 256 -7.26 -8.32 3.53
C ASN A 256 -6.34 -7.64 2.51
N TYR A 257 -6.08 -6.33 2.60
CA TYR A 257 -5.04 -5.60 1.86
C TYR A 257 -3.62 -5.93 2.37
N ALA A 258 -2.61 -5.41 1.66
CA ALA A 258 -1.20 -5.58 2.00
C ALA A 258 -0.89 -5.06 3.41
N ASP A 259 -1.66 -4.11 3.92
CA ASP A 259 -1.54 -3.57 5.27
C ASP A 259 -2.52 -4.20 6.28
N GLY A 260 -3.18 -5.31 5.91
CA GLY A 260 -4.14 -6.01 6.75
C GLY A 260 -5.53 -5.37 6.79
N SER A 261 -5.71 -4.22 6.14
CA SER A 261 -7.02 -3.59 6.13
C SER A 261 -8.03 -4.41 5.34
N SER A 262 -9.30 -4.28 5.69
CA SER A 262 -10.35 -4.55 4.74
C SER A 262 -10.80 -3.27 4.07
N ALA A 263 -11.17 -3.31 2.79
CA ALA A 263 -11.80 -2.17 2.17
C ALA A 263 -12.97 -2.50 1.28
N THR A 264 -13.96 -1.63 1.40
CA THR A 264 -15.15 -1.66 0.56
C THR A 264 -15.21 -0.41 -0.29
N GLY A 265 -15.57 -0.61 -1.55
CA GLY A 265 -15.62 0.45 -2.52
C GLY A 265 -16.46 0.08 -3.72
N PHE A 266 -16.33 0.88 -4.77
CA PHE A 266 -16.99 0.63 -6.03
C PHE A 266 -16.07 0.94 -7.21
N PHE A 267 -16.27 0.22 -8.30
CA PHE A 267 -15.51 0.42 -9.51
C PHE A 267 -16.09 1.56 -10.37
N GLY A 268 -15.19 2.29 -11.02
CA GLY A 268 -15.50 3.28 -12.03
C GLY A 268 -14.47 3.25 -13.15
N THR A 269 -14.71 4.07 -14.16
CA THR A 269 -13.72 4.43 -15.17
C THR A 269 -13.49 5.92 -15.16
N ASP A 270 -12.25 6.35 -15.30
CA ASP A 270 -11.90 7.76 -15.45
C ASP A 270 -10.60 7.95 -16.25
N THR A 271 -10.18 9.20 -16.40
CA THR A 271 -8.91 9.59 -17.02
C THR A 271 -7.83 9.74 -15.95
N ILE A 272 -6.66 9.14 -16.16
CA ILE A 272 -5.43 9.43 -15.40
C ILE A 272 -4.51 10.26 -16.29
N SER A 273 -4.08 11.41 -15.77
CA SER A 273 -3.09 12.28 -16.39
C SER A 273 -1.78 12.23 -15.61
N VAL A 274 -0.66 12.19 -16.33
CA VAL A 274 0.68 12.11 -15.76
C VAL A 274 1.52 13.25 -16.30
N ASP A 275 2.27 13.91 -15.43
CA ASP A 275 3.17 14.99 -15.82
C ASP A 275 4.46 14.34 -16.34
N LEU A 276 4.85 14.67 -17.58
CA LEU A 276 6.00 14.07 -18.25
C LEU A 276 7.26 14.90 -18.00
N LEU A 277 8.41 14.25 -17.92
CA LEU A 277 9.70 14.95 -17.75
C LEU A 277 10.04 15.93 -18.88
N ASN A 278 9.47 15.75 -20.08
CA ASN A 278 9.60 16.69 -21.19
C ASN A 278 8.66 17.91 -21.09
N GLY A 279 7.96 18.09 -19.96
CA GLY A 279 7.05 19.20 -19.71
C GLY A 279 5.67 19.09 -20.38
N LYS A 280 5.39 17.98 -21.08
CA LYS A 280 4.05 17.67 -21.61
C LYS A 280 3.22 16.90 -20.58
N ASN A 281 1.92 16.79 -20.80
CA ASN A 281 1.03 15.98 -19.98
C ASN A 281 0.56 14.76 -20.79
N GLY A 282 0.85 13.56 -20.27
CA GLY A 282 0.28 12.32 -20.76
C GLY A 282 -1.14 12.16 -20.23
N LYS A 283 -2.04 11.60 -21.05
CA LYS A 283 -3.42 11.27 -20.63
C LYS A 283 -3.77 9.85 -21.04
N LEU A 284 -4.36 9.10 -20.13
CA LEU A 284 -4.87 7.76 -20.35
C LEU A 284 -6.34 7.76 -19.95
N ASP A 285 -7.21 7.55 -20.93
CA ASP A 285 -8.67 7.63 -20.76
C ASP A 285 -9.26 6.24 -20.52
N ASN A 286 -10.42 6.22 -19.85
CA ASN A 286 -11.21 5.01 -19.63
C ASN A 286 -10.46 3.90 -18.86
N ILE A 287 -9.57 4.29 -17.93
CA ILE A 287 -8.90 3.37 -17.02
C ILE A 287 -9.90 2.90 -15.96
N THR A 288 -9.90 1.60 -15.68
CA THR A 288 -10.65 1.04 -14.55
C THR A 288 -9.99 1.41 -13.24
N ILE A 289 -10.77 2.01 -12.34
CA ILE A 289 -10.30 2.50 -11.04
C ILE A 289 -11.20 1.98 -9.90
N GLY A 290 -10.58 1.71 -8.75
CA GLY A 290 -11.27 1.44 -7.50
C GLY A 290 -11.48 2.72 -6.69
N CYS A 291 -12.73 3.02 -6.34
CA CYS A 291 -13.08 4.12 -5.43
C CYS A 291 -13.35 3.54 -4.03
N THR A 292 -12.33 3.53 -3.17
CA THR A 292 -12.42 2.96 -1.83
C THR A 292 -13.13 3.92 -0.89
N THR A 293 -14.27 3.51 -0.32
CA THR A 293 -15.11 4.37 0.53
C THR A 293 -14.96 4.08 2.01
N THR A 294 -14.47 2.90 2.37
CA THR A 294 -14.24 2.50 3.75
C THR A 294 -13.02 1.61 3.78
N MET A 295 -12.07 1.95 4.63
CA MET A 295 -10.93 1.13 5.02
C MET A 295 -11.15 0.80 6.50
N LEU A 296 -11.05 -0.46 6.88
CA LEU A 296 -11.09 -0.92 8.27
C LEU A 296 -9.74 -1.56 8.60
N ASP A 297 -9.21 -1.32 9.80
CA ASP A 297 -8.08 -2.05 10.39
C ASP A 297 -6.75 -2.08 9.59
N GLY A 298 -6.40 -1.02 8.86
CA GLY A 298 -5.04 -0.84 8.32
C GLY A 298 -4.50 0.58 8.43
N VAL A 299 -3.29 0.77 7.93
CA VAL A 299 -2.59 2.06 7.97
C VAL A 299 -3.36 2.99 7.03
N ASN A 300 -4.02 3.99 7.60
CA ASN A 300 -4.81 4.94 6.84
C ASN A 300 -3.96 5.54 5.71
N PHE A 301 -4.21 5.13 4.47
CA PHE A 301 -3.99 5.99 3.32
C PHE A 301 -4.68 7.32 3.66
N ASN A 302 -3.88 8.34 3.92
CA ASN A 302 -4.32 9.61 4.47
C ASN A 302 -4.26 10.68 3.36
N GLU A 303 -4.43 11.95 3.69
CA GLU A 303 -4.32 13.03 2.70
C GLU A 303 -2.96 13.05 1.96
N GLU A 304 -1.94 12.36 2.47
CA GLU A 304 -0.58 12.31 1.93
C GLU A 304 -0.34 11.09 1.01
N THR A 305 -1.09 10.01 1.19
CA THR A 305 -1.02 8.78 0.37
C THR A 305 -2.41 8.45 -0.17
N GLY A 306 -2.64 8.76 -1.44
CA GLY A 306 -3.97 8.70 -2.04
C GLY A 306 -4.48 7.29 -2.32
N GLY A 307 -3.60 6.28 -2.33
CA GLY A 307 -3.89 4.89 -2.68
C GLY A 307 -2.76 4.22 -3.47
N ILE A 308 -3.11 3.31 -4.38
CA ILE A 308 -2.19 2.49 -5.17
C ILE A 308 -2.36 2.73 -6.67
N LEU A 309 -1.25 2.93 -7.38
CA LEU A 309 -1.15 2.88 -8.82
C LEU A 309 -0.82 1.44 -9.22
N GLY A 310 -1.85 0.66 -9.54
CA GLY A 310 -1.69 -0.71 -10.01
C GLY A 310 -0.88 -0.79 -11.30
N LEU A 311 0.31 -1.39 -11.19
CA LEU A 311 1.19 -1.75 -12.29
C LEU A 311 1.04 -3.22 -12.69
N GLY A 312 0.09 -3.96 -12.10
CA GLY A 312 -0.25 -5.31 -12.53
C GLY A 312 -0.94 -5.32 -13.89
N TYR A 313 -0.66 -6.35 -14.67
CA TYR A 313 -1.25 -6.49 -16.01
C TYR A 313 -2.67 -7.02 -15.89
N ALA A 314 -3.67 -6.21 -16.22
CA ALA A 314 -5.06 -6.63 -16.30
C ALA A 314 -5.82 -5.85 -17.38
N LYS A 315 -6.92 -6.40 -17.88
CA LYS A 315 -7.73 -5.75 -18.91
C LYS A 315 -8.28 -4.42 -18.40
N ASP A 316 -8.11 -3.37 -19.21
CA ASP A 316 -8.46 -1.98 -18.88
C ASP A 316 -7.76 -1.43 -17.62
N SER A 317 -6.65 -2.04 -17.19
CA SER A 317 -5.79 -1.50 -16.13
C SER A 317 -4.92 -0.35 -16.65
N PHE A 318 -4.22 0.33 -15.74
CA PHE A 318 -3.27 1.40 -16.11
C PHE A 318 -2.23 0.91 -17.13
N ILE A 319 -1.66 -0.28 -16.92
CA ILE A 319 -0.64 -0.86 -17.81
C ILE A 319 -1.21 -1.30 -19.14
N ASP A 320 -2.41 -1.88 -19.21
CA ASP A 320 -3.02 -2.24 -20.50
C ASP A 320 -3.37 -0.99 -21.31
N ILE A 321 -3.97 0.04 -20.69
CA ILE A 321 -4.30 1.29 -21.37
C ILE A 321 -3.04 2.05 -21.78
N ALA A 322 -2.01 2.08 -20.93
CA ALA A 322 -0.69 2.61 -21.27
C ALA A 322 -0.06 1.84 -22.42
N GLY A 323 -0.15 0.52 -22.41
CA GLY A 323 0.39 -0.38 -23.43
C GLY A 323 -0.17 -0.08 -24.82
N ARG A 324 -1.48 0.14 -24.90
CA ARG A 324 -2.18 0.56 -26.12
C ARG A 324 -1.78 1.95 -26.63
N LYS A 325 -1.16 2.79 -25.80
CA LYS A 325 -0.85 4.19 -26.11
C LYS A 325 0.64 4.50 -26.25
N TYR A 326 1.51 3.79 -25.54
CA TYR A 326 2.94 4.07 -25.49
C TYR A 326 3.79 2.86 -25.93
N GLY A 327 3.18 1.69 -26.11
CA GLY A 327 3.88 0.46 -26.48
C GLY A 327 3.77 -0.61 -25.38
N SER A 328 3.92 -1.88 -25.74
CA SER A 328 3.64 -3.03 -24.87
C SER A 328 4.76 -3.33 -23.86
N GLN A 329 5.38 -2.29 -23.31
CA GLN A 329 6.44 -2.40 -22.32
C GLN A 329 6.39 -1.26 -21.31
N PHE A 330 6.88 -1.52 -20.10
CA PHE A 330 7.18 -0.49 -19.12
C PHE A 330 8.45 -0.86 -18.37
N SER A 331 9.10 0.13 -17.77
CA SER A 331 10.28 -0.09 -16.95
C SER A 331 10.31 0.84 -15.75
N TYR A 332 11.01 0.46 -14.68
CA TYR A 332 11.30 1.37 -13.58
C TYR A 332 12.73 1.21 -13.09
N CYS A 333 13.23 2.25 -12.42
CA CYS A 333 14.50 2.21 -11.69
C CYS A 333 14.28 2.78 -10.30
N LEU A 334 14.65 2.00 -9.28
CA LEU A 334 14.45 2.34 -7.88
C LEU A 334 15.78 2.79 -7.27
N VAL A 335 15.85 4.04 -6.82
CA VAL A 335 16.98 4.51 -6.00
C VAL A 335 16.90 3.88 -4.61
N ASP A 336 18.00 3.93 -3.88
CA ASP A 336 18.05 3.47 -2.48
C ASP A 336 16.87 4.03 -1.66
N HIS A 337 16.12 3.14 -0.99
CA HIS A 337 14.99 3.51 -0.14
C HIS A 337 15.36 4.50 0.98
N LEU A 338 16.63 4.52 1.41
CA LEU A 338 17.18 5.46 2.39
C LEU A 338 17.67 6.77 1.76
N SER A 339 17.50 6.96 0.45
CA SER A 339 17.79 8.24 -0.19
C SER A 339 16.87 9.35 0.31
N HIS A 340 17.33 10.59 0.18
CA HIS A 340 16.44 11.74 0.35
C HIS A 340 15.40 11.77 -0.77
N ARG A 341 14.18 12.28 -0.49
CA ARG A 341 13.10 12.43 -1.49
C ARG A 341 13.47 13.25 -2.73
N ASN A 342 14.56 14.03 -2.69
CA ASN A 342 15.00 14.82 -3.84
C ASN A 342 15.77 14.00 -4.88
N VAL A 343 16.09 12.74 -4.60
CA VAL A 343 16.71 11.81 -5.55
C VAL A 343 15.58 11.02 -6.22
N PRO A 344 15.27 11.27 -7.51
CA PRO A 344 14.14 10.64 -8.15
C PRO A 344 14.48 9.22 -8.62
N SER A 345 13.61 8.28 -8.29
CA SER A 345 13.38 7.07 -9.09
C SER A 345 12.59 7.44 -10.35
N TYR A 346 12.40 6.52 -11.28
CA TYR A 346 11.51 6.73 -12.43
C TYR A 346 10.71 5.50 -12.82
N LEU A 347 9.53 5.75 -13.38
CA LEU A 347 8.67 4.80 -14.08
C LEU A 347 8.50 5.28 -15.52
N THR A 348 8.83 4.42 -16.48
CA THR A 348 8.79 4.71 -17.90
C THR A 348 7.77 3.79 -18.57
N LEU A 349 6.88 4.37 -19.36
CA LEU A 349 5.92 3.66 -20.21
C LEU A 349 6.40 3.73 -21.66
N GLY A 350 6.46 2.58 -22.33
CA GLY A 350 6.96 2.49 -23.70
C GLY A 350 8.48 2.70 -23.80
N GLY A 351 8.89 3.40 -24.84
CA GLY A 351 10.27 3.86 -25.05
C GLY A 351 11.24 2.83 -25.62
N HIS A 352 12.48 3.26 -25.80
CA HIS A 352 13.61 2.38 -26.10
C HIS A 352 14.70 2.68 -25.07
N LEU A 353 15.29 1.63 -24.50
CA LEU A 353 16.37 1.81 -23.54
C LEU A 353 17.54 2.58 -24.16
N LYS A 354 18.21 3.40 -23.34
CA LYS A 354 19.47 4.06 -23.73
C LYS A 354 20.44 3.01 -24.29
N ALA A 355 21.18 3.34 -25.35
CA ALA A 355 22.06 2.38 -26.06
C ALA A 355 23.03 1.63 -25.13
N LYS A 356 23.55 2.29 -24.09
CA LYS A 356 24.38 1.65 -23.06
C LYS A 356 23.63 0.56 -22.29
N LEU A 357 22.41 0.87 -21.82
CA LEU A 357 21.57 -0.09 -21.10
C LEU A 357 21.17 -1.26 -22.00
N LEU A 358 20.92 -1.03 -23.29
CA LEU A 358 20.67 -2.10 -24.26
C LEU A 358 21.81 -3.11 -24.38
N THR A 359 23.07 -2.69 -24.16
CA THR A 359 24.22 -3.61 -24.21
C THR A 359 24.45 -4.40 -22.94
N GLU A 360 23.99 -3.89 -21.79
CA GLU A 360 24.21 -4.51 -20.47
C GLU A 360 23.03 -5.36 -20.02
N ILE A 361 21.82 -5.05 -20.51
CA ILE A 361 20.58 -5.69 -20.08
C ILE A 361 20.60 -7.21 -20.26
N LYS A 362 20.30 -7.90 -19.17
CA LYS A 362 20.05 -9.35 -19.14
C LYS A 362 18.56 -9.56 -19.21
N ARG A 363 18.12 -10.66 -19.81
CA ARG A 363 16.70 -10.99 -19.95
C ARG A 363 16.42 -12.41 -19.52
N THR A 364 15.27 -12.60 -18.89
CA THR A 364 14.66 -13.90 -18.60
C THR A 364 13.22 -13.91 -19.13
N GLU A 365 12.64 -15.10 -19.26
CA GLU A 365 11.22 -15.23 -19.60
C GLU A 365 10.34 -14.58 -18.52
N LEU A 366 9.33 -13.83 -18.97
CA LEU A 366 8.27 -13.30 -18.14
C LEU A 366 7.11 -14.30 -18.11
N ILE A 367 6.82 -14.83 -16.92
CA ILE A 367 5.64 -15.65 -16.66
C ILE A 367 4.53 -14.71 -16.18
N LEU A 368 3.55 -14.43 -17.05
CA LEU A 368 2.37 -13.67 -16.65
C LEU A 368 1.44 -14.56 -15.82
N PHE A 369 1.35 -14.25 -14.54
CA PHE A 369 0.40 -14.83 -13.60
C PHE A 369 -0.41 -13.69 -12.96
N PRO A 370 -1.33 -13.06 -13.72
CA PRO A 370 -1.91 -11.78 -13.33
C PRO A 370 -2.53 -11.79 -11.92
N PRO A 371 -2.32 -10.74 -11.10
CA PRO A 371 -1.63 -9.49 -11.46
C PRO A 371 -0.09 -9.59 -11.50
N PHE A 372 0.49 -10.71 -11.09
CA PHE A 372 1.90 -10.85 -10.79
C PHE A 372 2.79 -11.08 -12.02
N TYR A 373 4.03 -10.60 -11.92
CA TYR A 373 5.09 -10.83 -12.89
C TYR A 373 6.04 -11.90 -12.35
N GLY A 374 5.89 -13.12 -12.86
CA GLY A 374 6.71 -14.27 -12.50
C GLY A 374 8.00 -14.36 -13.31
N VAL A 375 9.02 -14.93 -12.70
CA VAL A 375 10.29 -15.31 -13.32
C VAL A 375 10.70 -16.70 -12.84
N THR A 376 11.27 -17.52 -13.73
CA THR A 376 11.80 -18.84 -13.33
C THR A 376 13.19 -18.67 -12.71
N VAL A 377 13.28 -18.84 -11.39
CA VAL A 377 14.57 -19.01 -10.71
C VAL A 377 14.98 -20.48 -10.80
N VAL A 378 16.24 -20.76 -11.12
CA VAL A 378 16.79 -22.13 -11.16
C VAL A 378 17.73 -22.43 -10.00
N GLY A 379 18.06 -21.41 -9.20
CA GLY A 379 18.87 -21.54 -8.00
C GLY A 379 19.39 -20.20 -7.49
N ILE A 380 19.96 -20.24 -6.28
CA ILE A 380 20.65 -19.10 -5.67
C ILE A 380 22.07 -19.55 -5.36
N SER A 381 23.05 -18.70 -5.68
CA SER A 381 24.43 -18.91 -5.23
C SER A 381 24.87 -17.79 -4.30
N ILE A 382 25.65 -18.15 -3.28
CA ILE A 382 26.30 -17.21 -2.38
C ILE A 382 27.82 -17.40 -2.47
N GLY A 383 28.54 -16.32 -2.79
CA GLY A 383 29.95 -16.38 -3.12
C GLY A 383 30.18 -17.16 -4.42
N ASN A 384 30.82 -18.33 -4.30
CA ASN A 384 31.06 -19.24 -5.42
C ASN A 384 30.31 -20.57 -5.27
N GLU A 385 29.43 -20.69 -4.27
CA GLU A 385 28.69 -21.91 -3.96
C GLU A 385 27.24 -21.80 -4.43
N MET A 386 26.80 -22.73 -5.28
CA MET A 386 25.39 -22.92 -5.60
C MET A 386 24.71 -23.64 -4.44
N LEU A 387 23.69 -23.01 -3.86
CA LEU A 387 22.98 -23.58 -2.71
C LEU A 387 22.12 -24.77 -3.14
N LYS A 388 21.99 -25.73 -2.22
CA LYS A 388 21.16 -26.92 -2.44
C LYS A 388 19.70 -26.60 -2.10
N ILE A 389 19.00 -26.04 -3.08
CA ILE A 389 17.58 -25.68 -2.96
C ILE A 389 16.76 -26.65 -3.81
N PRO A 390 15.69 -27.26 -3.27
CA PRO A 390 14.82 -28.13 -4.06
C PRO A 390 14.20 -27.38 -5.25
N PRO A 391 14.20 -27.94 -6.47
CA PRO A 391 13.71 -27.25 -7.66
C PRO A 391 12.19 -26.93 -7.58
N GLU A 392 11.42 -27.70 -6.82
CA GLU A 392 9.98 -27.55 -6.64
C GLU A 392 9.63 -26.19 -5.99
N VAL A 393 10.55 -25.60 -5.24
CA VAL A 393 10.41 -24.26 -4.65
C VAL A 393 10.20 -23.19 -5.73
N TRP A 394 10.77 -23.40 -6.91
CA TRP A 394 10.74 -22.45 -8.01
C TRP A 394 9.66 -22.74 -9.06
N ASP A 395 8.96 -23.87 -8.94
CA ASP A 395 7.99 -24.31 -9.93
C ASP A 395 6.57 -23.80 -9.60
N PHE A 396 6.04 -22.96 -10.48
CA PHE A 396 4.68 -22.44 -10.41
C PHE A 396 3.60 -23.54 -10.47
N ASN A 397 3.91 -24.72 -11.02
CA ASN A 397 2.97 -25.85 -11.10
C ASN A 397 2.85 -26.63 -9.79
N THR A 398 3.83 -26.49 -8.88
CA THR A 398 3.85 -27.17 -7.58
C THR A 398 3.61 -26.19 -6.44
N GLU A 399 2.81 -25.13 -6.70
CA GLU A 399 2.51 -24.06 -5.75
C GLU A 399 3.76 -23.31 -5.22
N GLY A 400 4.88 -23.39 -5.95
CA GLY A 400 6.07 -22.56 -5.76
C GLY A 400 6.11 -21.41 -6.75
N GLY A 401 7.31 -20.93 -7.07
CA GLY A 401 7.53 -19.87 -8.06
C GLY A 401 8.16 -18.61 -7.46
N THR A 402 8.52 -17.66 -8.32
CA THR A 402 9.12 -16.38 -7.90
C THR A 402 8.53 -15.22 -8.67
N ILE A 403 8.06 -14.21 -7.95
CA ILE A 403 7.53 -12.97 -8.54
C ILE A 403 8.41 -11.76 -8.24
N ILE A 404 8.34 -10.76 -9.11
CA ILE A 404 8.98 -9.46 -8.92
C ILE A 404 7.92 -8.46 -8.47
N ASP A 405 8.07 -7.92 -7.26
CA ASP A 405 7.03 -7.08 -6.65
C ASP A 405 7.60 -5.75 -6.14
N SER A 406 7.20 -4.63 -6.74
CA SER A 406 7.56 -3.29 -6.27
C SER A 406 6.75 -2.84 -5.05
N GLY A 407 5.60 -3.49 -4.81
CA GLY A 407 4.70 -3.22 -3.68
C GLY A 407 5.07 -3.95 -2.39
N THR A 408 6.05 -4.86 -2.43
CA THR A 408 6.63 -5.51 -1.24
C THR A 408 8.02 -4.93 -0.99
N THR A 409 8.37 -4.60 0.25
CA THR A 409 9.66 -3.97 0.59
C THR A 409 10.81 -4.99 0.60
N LEU A 410 10.67 -6.03 1.42
CA LEU A 410 11.66 -7.08 1.65
C LEU A 410 11.52 -8.24 0.67
N THR A 411 12.63 -8.91 0.39
CA THR A 411 12.59 -10.18 -0.33
C THR A 411 12.14 -11.29 0.61
N ALA A 412 11.22 -12.12 0.13
CA ALA A 412 10.70 -13.25 0.88
C ALA A 412 10.94 -14.54 0.10
N LEU A 413 11.51 -15.55 0.76
CA LEU A 413 11.78 -16.84 0.15
C LEU A 413 10.96 -17.92 0.86
N LEU A 414 10.44 -18.88 0.08
CA LEU A 414 9.93 -20.13 0.65
C LEU A 414 10.98 -20.77 1.55
N TYR A 415 10.53 -21.33 2.69
CA TYR A 415 11.43 -21.81 3.73
C TYR A 415 12.57 -22.74 3.22
N PRO A 416 12.33 -23.71 2.31
CA PRO A 416 13.41 -24.55 1.80
C PRO A 416 14.47 -23.82 0.95
N ALA A 417 14.18 -22.62 0.43
CA ALA A 417 15.16 -21.72 -0.16
C ALA A 417 15.75 -20.74 0.86
N TYR A 418 14.94 -20.27 1.81
CA TYR A 418 15.35 -19.33 2.84
C TYR A 418 16.45 -19.89 3.74
N GLU A 419 16.27 -21.11 4.26
CA GLU A 419 17.18 -21.73 5.22
C GLU A 419 18.64 -21.78 4.73
N PRO A 420 18.96 -22.34 3.54
CA PRO A 420 20.34 -22.37 3.06
C PRO A 420 20.90 -20.98 2.73
N VAL A 421 20.05 -20.02 2.32
CA VAL A 421 20.45 -18.63 2.11
C VAL A 421 20.83 -17.97 3.43
N TYR A 422 20.00 -18.13 4.45
CA TYR A 422 20.23 -17.61 5.79
C TYR A 422 21.53 -18.17 6.40
N GLU A 423 21.74 -19.49 6.33
CA GLU A 423 22.97 -20.12 6.82
C GLU A 423 24.23 -19.60 6.12
N ALA A 424 24.16 -19.39 4.81
CA ALA A 424 25.30 -18.90 4.04
C ALA A 424 25.61 -17.42 4.33
N LEU A 425 24.59 -16.57 4.55
CA LEU A 425 24.76 -15.15 4.88
C LEU A 425 25.15 -14.89 6.34
N THR A 426 24.82 -15.79 7.26
CA THR A 426 25.17 -15.64 8.68
C THR A 426 26.61 -16.08 8.99
N LYS A 427 27.20 -16.98 8.20
CA LYS A 427 28.60 -17.45 8.40
C LYS A 427 29.64 -16.31 8.48
N PRO A 428 29.68 -15.32 7.57
CA PRO A 428 30.61 -14.19 7.65
C PRO A 428 30.33 -13.26 8.83
N LEU A 429 29.12 -13.32 9.40
CA LEU A 429 28.64 -12.48 10.50
C LEU A 429 28.87 -13.13 11.87
N ALA A 430 29.72 -14.16 11.97
CA ALA A 430 29.96 -14.85 13.24
C ALA A 430 30.65 -13.97 14.30
N SER A 431 31.37 -12.92 13.89
CA SER A 431 32.14 -12.03 14.79
C SER A 431 31.41 -10.74 15.18
N VAL A 432 30.31 -10.39 14.49
CA VAL A 432 29.55 -9.18 14.82
C VAL A 432 28.69 -9.41 16.06
N LYS A 433 28.41 -8.34 16.80
CA LYS A 433 27.56 -8.41 17.99
C LYS A 433 26.09 -8.47 17.56
N ARG A 434 25.45 -9.61 17.77
CA ARG A 434 24.03 -9.81 17.47
C ARG A 434 23.17 -8.95 18.39
N VAL A 435 22.15 -8.31 17.81
CA VAL A 435 21.10 -7.60 18.54
C VAL A 435 19.94 -8.56 18.76
N THR A 436 19.59 -8.82 20.02
CA THR A 436 18.49 -9.74 20.41
C THR A 436 17.46 -9.12 21.34
N GLU A 437 17.76 -7.96 21.92
CA GLU A 437 16.87 -7.28 22.87
C GLU A 437 15.79 -6.45 22.18
N GLU A 438 15.97 -6.16 20.88
CA GLU A 438 15.07 -5.38 20.06
C GLU A 438 14.42 -6.24 18.98
N ASP A 439 13.10 -6.17 18.89
CA ASP A 439 12.31 -6.89 17.90
C ASP A 439 12.15 -6.02 16.64
N PHE A 440 12.80 -6.42 15.54
CA PHE A 440 12.69 -5.77 14.23
C PHE A 440 11.65 -6.46 13.31
N GLY A 441 10.70 -7.19 13.89
CA GLY A 441 9.66 -7.91 13.18
C GLY A 441 10.13 -9.28 12.70
N ALA A 442 9.87 -9.61 11.44
CA ALA A 442 10.17 -10.91 10.83
C ALA A 442 11.65 -11.12 10.43
N LEU A 443 12.57 -10.27 10.89
CA LEU A 443 14.00 -10.38 10.58
C LEU A 443 14.72 -11.28 11.59
N ASP A 444 15.28 -12.38 11.12
CA ASP A 444 15.89 -13.39 12.00
C ASP A 444 17.30 -13.04 12.50
N PHE A 445 18.03 -12.16 11.80
CA PHE A 445 19.41 -11.81 12.15
C PHE A 445 19.68 -10.32 12.00
N CYS A 446 19.91 -9.67 13.14
CA CYS A 446 20.29 -8.27 13.26
C CYS A 446 21.55 -8.13 14.13
N PHE A 447 22.38 -7.14 13.84
CA PHE A 447 23.68 -6.94 14.48
C PHE A 447 24.10 -5.47 14.52
N GLU A 448 24.98 -5.14 15.46
CA GLU A 448 25.60 -3.82 15.56
C GLU A 448 26.61 -3.62 14.42
N ASP A 449 26.53 -2.50 13.71
CA ASP A 449 27.37 -2.22 12.54
C ASP A 449 28.81 -1.78 12.88
N GLU A 450 29.13 -1.65 14.17
CA GLU A 450 30.46 -1.21 14.62
C GLU A 450 31.54 -2.20 14.16
N GLY A 451 32.44 -1.73 13.29
CA GLY A 451 33.52 -2.55 12.72
C GLY A 451 33.09 -3.51 11.62
N PHE A 452 31.84 -3.45 11.16
CA PHE A 452 31.36 -4.18 10.00
C PHE A 452 31.74 -3.46 8.70
N ASP A 453 32.18 -4.22 7.69
CA ASP A 453 32.48 -3.74 6.34
C ASP A 453 31.78 -4.66 5.33
N ASP A 454 30.99 -4.07 4.43
CA ASP A 454 30.26 -4.80 3.38
C ASP A 454 31.16 -5.74 2.55
N ILE A 455 32.48 -5.48 2.50
CA ILE A 455 33.45 -6.33 1.78
C ILE A 455 33.51 -7.77 2.29
N VAL A 456 33.13 -8.02 3.55
CA VAL A 456 33.12 -9.38 4.12
C VAL A 456 31.95 -10.21 3.63
N MET A 457 30.92 -9.56 3.06
CA MET A 457 29.71 -10.24 2.63
C MET A 457 29.92 -10.91 1.27
N PRO A 458 29.61 -12.22 1.16
CA PRO A 458 29.66 -12.91 -0.11
C PRO A 458 28.59 -12.38 -1.06
N ARG A 459 28.90 -12.39 -2.35
CA ARG A 459 27.95 -12.00 -3.41
C ARG A 459 26.75 -12.94 -3.43
N LEU A 460 25.55 -12.39 -3.38
CA LEU A 460 24.30 -13.13 -3.58
C LEU A 460 23.89 -13.05 -5.04
N VAL A 461 23.52 -14.18 -5.66
CA VAL A 461 23.11 -14.21 -7.07
C VAL A 461 21.86 -15.07 -7.24
N PHE A 462 20.81 -14.50 -7.81
CA PHE A 462 19.68 -15.24 -8.35
C PHE A 462 20.01 -15.70 -9.78
N HIS A 463 19.89 -16.99 -10.03
CA HIS A 463 20.08 -17.57 -11.36
C HIS A 463 18.71 -17.79 -11.97
N PHE A 464 18.46 -17.19 -13.12
CA PHE A 464 17.22 -17.37 -13.86
C PHE A 464 17.39 -18.40 -14.96
N GLU A 465 16.26 -18.99 -15.36
CA GLU A 465 16.17 -19.79 -16.58
C GLU A 465 16.65 -18.99 -17.81
N GLY A 466 17.26 -19.66 -18.77
CA GLY A 466 17.94 -18.99 -19.89
C GLY A 466 19.32 -18.39 -19.56
N GLY A 467 19.78 -18.52 -18.31
CA GLY A 467 21.15 -18.21 -17.90
C GLY A 467 21.40 -16.75 -17.49
N ALA A 468 20.36 -15.93 -17.41
CA ALA A 468 20.47 -14.59 -16.82
C ALA A 468 20.77 -14.68 -15.32
N ARG A 469 21.65 -13.79 -14.84
CA ARG A 469 22.11 -13.78 -13.45
C ARG A 469 21.90 -12.40 -12.87
N PHE A 470 21.15 -12.32 -11.77
CA PHE A 470 20.89 -11.08 -11.06
C PHE A 470 21.69 -11.03 -9.77
N GLU A 471 22.52 -10.00 -9.64
CA GLU A 471 23.45 -9.77 -8.53
C GLU A 471 23.09 -8.44 -7.85
N PRO A 472 22.24 -8.45 -6.81
CA PRO A 472 21.92 -7.27 -6.03
C PRO A 472 23.15 -6.79 -5.22
N PRO A 473 23.28 -5.48 -4.95
CA PRO A 473 24.36 -4.96 -4.11
C PRO A 473 24.21 -5.44 -2.65
N VAL A 474 25.31 -5.46 -1.88
CA VAL A 474 25.32 -5.93 -0.48
C VAL A 474 24.24 -5.26 0.36
N LYS A 475 24.12 -3.93 0.23
CA LYS A 475 23.11 -3.11 0.92
C LYS A 475 21.64 -3.50 0.65
N SER A 476 21.38 -4.30 -0.39
CA SER A 476 20.04 -4.78 -0.72
C SER A 476 19.64 -6.05 0.04
N TYR A 477 20.60 -6.78 0.62
CA TYR A 477 20.33 -7.95 1.48
C TYR A 477 20.95 -7.83 2.88
N ILE A 478 21.79 -6.82 3.13
CA ILE A 478 22.20 -6.36 4.46
C ILE A 478 21.75 -4.92 4.61
N ILE A 479 20.62 -4.74 5.30
CA ILE A 479 19.86 -3.48 5.31
C ILE A 479 20.01 -2.74 6.64
N ASP A 480 20.00 -1.41 6.61
CA ASP A 480 19.97 -0.56 7.81
C ASP A 480 18.54 -0.47 8.36
N VAL A 481 18.33 -0.90 9.60
CA VAL A 481 17.00 -0.87 10.26
C VAL A 481 16.90 0.16 11.38
N ALA A 482 18.03 0.49 12.01
CA ALA A 482 18.14 1.49 13.06
C ALA A 482 19.52 2.18 12.98
N PRO A 483 19.74 3.31 13.69
CA PRO A 483 21.09 3.84 13.85
C PRO A 483 22.01 2.75 14.39
N GLN A 484 23.10 2.47 13.67
CA GLN A 484 24.12 1.48 14.03
C GLN A 484 23.64 0.01 14.08
N VAL A 485 22.48 -0.30 13.49
CA VAL A 485 21.96 -1.67 13.44
C VAL A 485 21.63 -2.05 12.00
N LYS A 486 22.21 -3.17 11.57
CA LYS A 486 21.96 -3.80 10.27
C LYS A 486 21.34 -5.18 10.46
N CYS A 487 20.58 -5.64 9.46
CA CYS A 487 19.98 -6.96 9.46
C CYS A 487 20.08 -7.63 8.08
N ILE A 488 19.94 -8.96 8.05
CA ILE A 488 19.70 -9.69 6.81
C ILE A 488 18.28 -9.36 6.32
N GLY A 489 18.17 -8.65 5.19
CA GLY A 489 16.91 -8.15 4.62
C GLY A 489 16.10 -9.17 3.81
N ILE A 490 16.22 -10.45 4.16
CA ILE A 490 15.48 -11.56 3.52
C ILE A 490 14.67 -12.24 4.62
N VAL A 491 13.39 -12.52 4.35
CA VAL A 491 12.47 -13.12 5.33
C VAL A 491 11.93 -14.48 4.86
N PRO A 492 11.62 -15.39 5.78
CA PRO A 492 11.01 -16.67 5.43
C PRO A 492 9.52 -16.52 5.10
N ILE A 493 9.06 -17.33 4.15
CA ILE A 493 7.66 -17.68 3.98
C ILE A 493 7.50 -19.07 4.61
N VAL A 494 6.73 -19.14 5.71
CA VAL A 494 6.49 -20.38 6.45
C VAL A 494 5.48 -21.23 5.70
N GLY A 495 5.82 -22.49 5.45
CA GLY A 495 5.01 -23.46 4.72
C GLY A 495 5.77 -24.12 3.57
N ASP A 496 5.17 -25.14 2.98
CA ASP A 496 5.74 -25.90 1.86
C ASP A 496 5.25 -25.37 0.50
N SER A 497 4.33 -24.40 0.48
CA SER A 497 3.81 -23.74 -0.72
C SER A 497 3.65 -22.22 -0.53
N GLY A 498 3.72 -21.49 -1.64
CA GLY A 498 3.70 -20.03 -1.69
C GLY A 498 4.62 -19.47 -2.78
N LEU A 499 4.40 -18.21 -3.17
CA LEU A 499 5.29 -17.51 -4.11
C LEU A 499 6.44 -16.86 -3.35
N SER A 500 7.68 -17.16 -3.75
CA SER A 500 8.81 -16.33 -3.37
C SER A 500 8.69 -14.95 -4.02
N VAL A 501 9.15 -13.90 -3.36
CA VAL A 501 9.01 -12.51 -3.78
C VAL A 501 10.37 -11.84 -3.79
N ILE A 502 10.80 -11.33 -4.93
CA ILE A 502 11.91 -10.37 -5.02
C ILE A 502 11.33 -8.99 -4.73
N GLY A 503 11.53 -8.49 -3.50
CA GLY A 503 11.00 -7.21 -3.03
C GLY A 503 11.76 -6.00 -3.55
N ASN A 504 11.23 -4.80 -3.30
CA ASN A 504 11.70 -3.57 -3.91
C ASN A 504 13.12 -3.16 -3.45
N ILE A 505 13.55 -3.50 -2.23
CA ILE A 505 14.93 -3.23 -1.76
C ILE A 505 15.94 -4.05 -2.55
N MET A 506 15.59 -5.29 -2.87
CA MET A 506 16.44 -6.16 -3.68
C MET A 506 16.60 -5.60 -5.10
N GLN A 507 15.56 -4.96 -5.62
CA GLN A 507 15.52 -4.41 -6.98
C GLN A 507 16.23 -3.06 -7.15
N GLN A 508 16.71 -2.42 -6.07
CA GLN A 508 17.36 -1.11 -6.10
C GLN A 508 18.64 -1.09 -6.95
N ASP A 509 18.99 0.11 -7.45
CA ASP A 509 20.15 0.38 -8.31
C ASP A 509 20.18 -0.47 -9.59
N HIS A 510 18.99 -0.89 -10.03
CA HIS A 510 18.77 -1.60 -11.27
C HIS A 510 17.57 -1.00 -12.01
N LEU A 511 17.66 -0.98 -13.33
CA LEU A 511 16.51 -0.85 -14.20
C LEU A 511 15.86 -2.22 -14.33
N TRP A 512 14.53 -2.28 -14.21
CA TRP A 512 13.71 -3.44 -14.52
C TRP A 512 12.75 -3.10 -15.68
N GLU A 513 12.79 -3.87 -16.76
CA GLU A 513 11.98 -3.75 -17.98
C GLU A 513 11.03 -4.94 -18.07
N PHE A 514 9.73 -4.68 -18.25
CA PHE A 514 8.71 -5.69 -18.49
C PHE A 514 8.20 -5.52 -19.93
N ASP A 515 8.60 -6.42 -20.82
CA ASP A 515 8.22 -6.43 -22.24
C ASP A 515 7.18 -7.52 -22.49
N PHE A 516 5.93 -7.11 -22.68
CA PHE A 516 4.80 -8.00 -22.95
C PHE A 516 4.75 -8.48 -24.40
N ALA A 517 5.37 -7.76 -25.33
CA ALA A 517 5.44 -8.20 -26.72
C ALA A 517 6.40 -9.39 -26.86
N ARG A 518 7.50 -9.38 -26.11
CA ARG A 518 8.53 -10.43 -26.10
C ARG A 518 8.35 -11.46 -24.98
N ASN A 519 7.46 -11.21 -24.02
CA ASN A 519 7.35 -11.98 -22.78
C ASN A 519 8.70 -12.11 -22.07
N THR A 520 9.36 -10.98 -21.83
CA THR A 520 10.64 -10.96 -21.13
C THR A 520 10.65 -9.94 -20.00
N VAL A 521 11.30 -10.30 -18.90
CA VAL A 521 11.79 -9.34 -17.91
C VAL A 521 13.26 -9.07 -18.21
N GLY A 522 13.59 -7.80 -18.43
CA GLY A 522 14.95 -7.32 -18.57
C GLY A 522 15.44 -6.61 -17.32
N PHE A 523 16.72 -6.74 -16.99
CA PHE A 523 17.34 -5.99 -15.90
C PHE A 523 18.80 -5.61 -16.19
N ALA A 524 19.20 -4.44 -15.69
CA ALA A 524 20.57 -3.93 -15.82
C ALA A 524 20.92 -3.02 -14.64
N PRO A 525 22.18 -2.99 -14.16
CA PRO A 525 22.63 -2.00 -13.19
C PRO A 525 22.38 -0.57 -13.69
N SER A 526 21.85 0.29 -12.84
CA SER A 526 21.51 1.68 -13.19
C SER A 526 21.48 2.56 -11.94
N MET A 527 22.06 3.76 -12.02
CA MET A 527 21.99 4.76 -10.94
C MET A 527 20.70 5.60 -10.97
N CYS A 528 19.73 5.17 -11.77
CA CYS A 528 18.47 5.86 -11.98
C CYS A 528 18.61 7.34 -12.42
N ASN A 529 19.61 7.65 -13.27
CA ASN A 529 19.88 8.99 -13.80
C ASN A 529 20.12 9.08 -15.33
#